data_AF-A0A1J1DV42-F1
#
_entry.id   AF-A0A1J1DV42-F1
#
_cell.length_a   1.000
_cell.length_b   1.000
_cell.length_c   1.000
_cell.angle_alpha   90.00
_cell.angle_beta   90.00
_cell.angle_gamma   90.00
#
_symmetry.space_group_name_H-M   'P 1'
#
loop_
_entity.id
_entity.type
_entity.pdbx_description
1 polymer ?
#
loop_
_entity_poly.entity_id
_entity_poly.type
_entity_poly.pdbx_seq_one_letter_code
_entity_poly.pdbx_strand_id
1 'polypeptide(L)'
;MWTVKIHKKVKKTLKAPPVPVQKAVELLTFELRAGGPVAGTWPNYGKLGDNKHHCHLKKGKPAYVAVWLEVKKETQTIEVTYVGTHGKAPY
;
A
#
# COMPACT_ATOMS: atom_id res chain seq x y z
N MET A 1 14.95 1.65 -10.28
CA MET A 1 14.44 1.27 -8.95
C MET A 1 13.47 2.36 -8.53
N TRP A 2 12.28 2.02 -8.03
CA TRP A 2 11.26 3.00 -7.68
C TRP A 2 11.50 3.59 -6.29
N THR A 3 11.25 4.90 -6.16
CA THR A 3 11.25 5.56 -4.85
C THR A 3 9.89 5.35 -4.19
N VAL A 4 9.86 4.54 -3.12
CA VAL A 4 8.62 4.35 -2.34
C VAL A 4 8.66 5.19 -1.07
N LYS A 5 7.78 6.18 -1.01
CA LYS A 5 7.54 7.06 0.13
C LYS A 5 6.33 6.53 0.92
N ILE A 6 6.44 6.49 2.25
CA ILE A 6 5.28 6.23 3.12
C ILE A 6 4.80 7.57 3.66
N HIS A 7 3.53 7.90 3.43
CA HIS A 7 2.96 9.16 3.87
C HIS A 7 3.08 9.31 5.40
N LYS A 8 3.34 10.53 5.88
CA LYS A 8 3.64 10.79 7.31
C LYS A 8 2.55 10.29 8.25
N LYS A 9 1.27 10.39 7.85
CA LYS A 9 0.13 9.86 8.64
C LYS A 9 0.19 8.34 8.76
N VAL A 10 0.51 7.64 7.67
CA VAL A 10 0.66 6.18 7.67
C VAL A 10 1.82 5.75 8.57
N LYS A 11 2.99 6.42 8.49
CA LYS A 11 4.13 6.10 9.36
C LYS A 11 3.77 6.17 10.86
N LYS A 12 2.96 7.16 11.25
CA LYS A 12 2.50 7.31 12.64
C LYS A 12 1.57 6.18 13.08
N THR A 13 0.70 5.70 12.20
CA THR A 13 -0.30 4.68 12.52
C THR A 13 0.17 3.24 12.25
N LEU A 14 1.26 3.04 11.51
CA LEU A 14 1.74 1.72 11.08
C LEU A 14 2.13 0.78 12.24
N LYS A 15 2.41 1.32 13.43
CA LYS A 15 2.72 0.52 14.63
C LYS A 15 1.48 -0.07 15.32
N ALA A 16 0.27 0.41 14.98
CA ALA A 16 -0.97 -0.02 15.63
C ALA A 16 -1.56 -1.35 15.10
N PRO A 17 -1.49 -1.67 13.79
CA PRO A 17 -1.93 -2.97 13.28
C PRO A 17 -1.14 -4.16 13.85
N PRO A 18 -1.70 -5.39 13.82
CA PRO A 18 -0.98 -6.60 14.20
C PRO A 18 0.33 -6.79 13.42
N VAL A 19 1.34 -7.41 14.04
CA VAL A 19 2.67 -7.64 13.45
C VAL A 19 2.62 -8.23 12.03
N PRO A 20 1.76 -9.22 11.70
CA PRO A 20 1.68 -9.74 10.33
C PRO A 20 1.31 -8.67 9.28
N VAL A 21 0.47 -7.69 9.65
CA VAL A 21 0.11 -6.58 8.75
C VAL A 21 1.28 -5.64 8.55
N GLN A 22 2.05 -5.36 9.61
CA GLN A 22 3.26 -4.53 9.51
C GLN A 22 4.30 -5.18 8.59
N LYS A 23 4.51 -6.49 8.73
CA LYS A 23 5.38 -7.28 7.86
C LYS A 23 4.90 -7.33 6.41
N ALA A 24 3.59 -7.44 6.19
CA ALA A 24 3.02 -7.33 4.85
C ALA A 24 3.30 -5.96 4.21
N VAL A 25 3.24 -4.86 4.97
CA VAL A 25 3.58 -3.52 4.44
C VAL A 25 5.06 -3.39 4.13
N GLU A 26 5.95 -3.96 4.95
CA GLU A 26 7.39 -4.02 4.68
C GLU A 26 7.66 -4.76 3.36
N LEU A 27 7.07 -5.95 3.19
CA LEU A 27 7.20 -6.76 1.98
C LEU A 27 6.63 -6.04 0.75
N LEU A 28 5.43 -5.47 0.85
CA LEU A 28 4.82 -4.71 -0.23
C LEU A 28 5.71 -3.54 -0.64
N THR A 29 6.24 -2.78 0.32
CA THR A 29 7.13 -1.65 0.06
C THR A 29 8.41 -2.09 -0.64
N PHE A 30 8.96 -3.25 -0.26
CA PHE A 30 10.13 -3.83 -0.91
C PHE A 30 9.84 -4.21 -2.38
N GLU A 31 8.74 -4.92 -2.63
CA GLU A 31 8.35 -5.32 -3.99
C GLU A 31 8.01 -4.11 -4.88
N LEU A 32 7.32 -3.10 -4.35
CA LEU A 32 7.02 -1.87 -5.08
C LEU A 32 8.29 -1.10 -5.48
N ARG A 33 9.34 -1.12 -4.63
CA ARG A 33 10.65 -0.52 -4.98
C ARG A 33 11.32 -1.24 -6.14
N ALA A 34 11.19 -2.56 -6.20
CA ALA A 34 11.80 -3.40 -7.22
C ALA A 34 11.02 -3.36 -8.54
N GLY A 35 9.69 -3.57 -8.48
CA GLY A 35 8.84 -3.81 -9.64
C GLY A 35 7.93 -2.65 -10.06
N GLY A 36 7.79 -1.61 -9.25
CA GLY A 36 6.92 -0.47 -9.53
C GLY A 36 5.50 -0.62 -8.98
N PRO A 37 4.55 0.23 -9.42
CA PRO A 37 3.26 0.42 -8.74
C PRO A 37 2.28 -0.75 -8.92
N VAL A 38 2.57 -1.67 -9.83
CA VAL A 38 1.69 -2.81 -10.13
C VAL A 38 2.06 -3.98 -9.23
N ALA A 39 1.18 -4.28 -8.27
CA ALA A 39 1.34 -5.36 -7.29
C ALA A 39 0.44 -6.55 -7.66
N GLY A 40 0.47 -7.02 -8.90
CA GLY A 40 -0.49 -7.99 -9.45
C GLY A 40 -0.52 -9.36 -8.76
N THR A 41 0.53 -9.71 -8.03
CA THR A 41 0.63 -10.93 -7.21
C THR A 41 -0.02 -10.79 -5.84
N TRP A 42 -0.34 -9.56 -5.42
CA TRP A 42 -0.90 -9.31 -4.10
C TRP A 42 -2.40 -9.66 -4.06
N PRO A 43 -2.89 -10.19 -2.92
CA PRO A 43 -4.29 -10.56 -2.78
C PRO A 43 -5.21 -9.38 -3.10
N ASN A 44 -6.19 -9.62 -3.97
CA ASN A 44 -7.20 -8.63 -4.38
C ASN A 44 -6.57 -7.28 -4.81
N TYR A 45 -5.46 -7.33 -5.53
CA TYR A 45 -4.91 -6.13 -6.14
C TYR A 45 -5.90 -5.54 -7.15
N GLY A 46 -6.03 -4.21 -7.16
CA GLY A 46 -6.80 -3.51 -8.17
C GLY A 46 -6.40 -2.04 -8.32
N LYS A 47 -6.64 -1.49 -9.51
CA LYS A 47 -6.52 -0.05 -9.76
C LYS A 47 -7.81 0.67 -9.34
N LEU A 48 -7.65 1.82 -8.70
CA LEU A 48 -8.73 2.70 -8.23
C LEU A 48 -8.69 4.01 -9.01
N GLY A 49 -8.83 3.91 -10.33
CA GLY A 49 -8.56 4.99 -11.28
C GLY A 49 -7.16 4.90 -11.90
N ASP A 50 -6.68 6.01 -12.45
CA ASP A 50 -5.49 6.00 -13.33
C ASP A 50 -4.18 5.72 -12.61
N ASN A 51 -4.01 6.22 -11.39
CA ASN A 51 -2.74 6.19 -10.67
C ASN A 51 -2.88 5.78 -9.20
N LYS A 52 -4.06 5.34 -8.79
CA LYS A 52 -4.31 4.82 -7.45
C LYS A 52 -4.43 3.31 -7.51
N HIS A 53 -3.83 2.66 -6.54
CA HIS A 53 -3.77 1.22 -6.45
C HIS A 53 -4.14 0.78 -5.04
N HIS A 54 -4.65 -0.44 -4.92
CA HIS A 54 -4.87 -1.06 -3.62
C HIS A 54 -4.60 -2.55 -3.67
N CYS A 55 -4.37 -3.14 -2.51
CA CYS A 55 -4.38 -4.59 -2.32
C CYS A 55 -4.72 -4.94 -0.86
N HIS A 56 -5.01 -6.21 -0.61
CA HIS A 56 -5.22 -6.75 0.72
C HIS A 56 -3.91 -7.26 1.34
N LEU A 57 -3.66 -6.84 2.58
CA LEU A 57 -2.52 -7.24 3.40
C LEU A 57 -2.83 -8.43 4.31
N LYS A 58 -4.08 -8.50 4.78
CA LYS A 58 -4.58 -9.58 5.64
C LYS A 58 -6.06 -9.78 5.40
N LYS A 59 -6.47 -11.03 5.15
CA LYS A 59 -7.87 -11.45 5.06
C LYS A 59 -8.47 -11.67 6.46
N GLY A 60 -9.79 -11.59 6.59
CA GLY A 60 -10.52 -11.85 7.84
C GLY A 60 -11.38 -10.66 8.30
N LYS A 61 -11.78 -10.65 9.58
CA LYS A 61 -12.58 -9.60 10.21
C LYS A 61 -11.83 -9.04 11.44
N PRO A 62 -11.21 -7.85 11.36
CA PRO A 62 -11.16 -6.95 10.20
C PRO A 62 -10.13 -7.39 9.15
N ALA A 63 -10.44 -7.12 7.87
CA ALA A 63 -9.47 -7.20 6.78
C ALA A 63 -8.61 -5.93 6.75
N TYR A 64 -7.33 -6.08 6.40
CA TYR A 64 -6.41 -4.95 6.25
C TYR A 64 -6.00 -4.78 4.79
N VAL A 65 -5.88 -3.52 4.37
CA VAL A 65 -5.53 -3.13 3.01
C VAL A 65 -4.45 -2.05 3.02
N ALA A 66 -3.74 -1.95 1.90
CA ALA A 66 -2.88 -0.82 1.56
C ALA A 66 -3.46 -0.09 0.35
N VAL A 67 -3.29 1.23 0.31
CA VAL A 67 -3.56 2.08 -0.87
C VAL A 67 -2.32 2.92 -1.14
N TRP A 68 -1.94 3.04 -2.40
CA TRP A 68 -0.84 3.87 -2.84
C TRP A 68 -1.14 4.59 -4.15
N LEU A 69 -0.37 5.64 -4.40
CA LEU A 69 -0.42 6.45 -5.61
C LEU A 69 0.87 6.31 -6.41
N GLU A 70 0.75 6.18 -7.71
CA GLU A 70 1.82 6.48 -8.66
C GLU A 70 1.86 8.01 -8.88
N VAL A 71 2.99 8.63 -8.52
CA VAL A 71 3.13 10.09 -8.53
C VAL A 71 3.56 10.55 -9.92
N LYS A 72 2.58 10.87 -10.80
CA LYS A 72 2.84 11.22 -12.21
C LYS A 72 3.84 12.37 -12.44
N LYS A 73 3.99 13.30 -11.50
CA LYS A 73 4.90 14.46 -11.61
C LYS A 73 6.35 14.16 -11.23
N GLU A 74 6.62 13.01 -10.62
CA GLU A 74 7.96 12.57 -10.24
C GLU A 74 8.26 11.26 -10.94
N THR A 75 9.34 11.21 -11.72
CA THR A 75 9.77 9.97 -12.39
C THR A 75 9.97 8.87 -11.36
N GLN A 76 9.23 7.77 -11.49
CA GLN A 76 9.38 6.55 -10.68
C GLN A 76 9.16 6.72 -9.17
N THR A 77 8.22 7.58 -8.74
CA THR A 77 7.81 7.69 -7.33
C THR A 77 6.47 7.01 -7.06
N ILE A 78 6.42 6.25 -5.96
CA ILE A 78 5.20 5.69 -5.37
C ILE A 78 5.02 6.26 -3.98
N GLU A 79 3.79 6.66 -3.63
CA GLU A 79 3.44 7.08 -2.29
C GLU A 79 2.38 6.18 -1.66
N VAL A 80 2.73 5.49 -0.57
CA VAL A 80 1.77 4.73 0.25
C VAL A 80 0.97 5.71 1.10
N THR A 81 -0.30 5.88 0.77
CA THR A 81 -1.19 6.90 1.36
C THR A 81 -2.10 6.34 2.45
N TYR A 82 -2.34 5.03 2.47
CA TYR A 82 -3.16 4.38 3.48
C TYR A 82 -2.69 2.97 3.82
N VAL A 83 -2.71 2.64 5.12
CA VAL A 83 -2.67 1.27 5.64
C VAL A 83 -3.66 1.19 6.79
N GLY A 84 -4.60 0.27 6.72
CA GLY A 84 -5.64 0.15 7.73
C GLY A 84 -6.72 -0.85 7.37
N THR A 85 -7.85 -0.79 8.07
CA THR A 85 -8.95 -1.71 7.84
C THR A 85 -9.69 -1.38 6.54
N HIS A 86 -10.13 -2.40 5.81
CA HIS A 86 -10.83 -2.24 4.53
C HIS A 86 -12.00 -1.25 4.60
N GLY A 87 -12.82 -1.32 5.66
CA GLY A 87 -14.00 -0.45 5.83
C GLY A 87 -13.69 1.03 6.05
N LYS A 88 -12.42 1.42 6.28
CA LYS A 88 -12.00 2.83 6.43
C LYS A 88 -11.06 3.27 5.29
N ALA A 89 -10.90 2.45 4.26
CA ALA A 89 -9.98 2.73 3.17
C ALA A 89 -10.54 3.84 2.25
N PRO A 90 -9.70 4.77 1.77
CA PRO A 90 -10.12 5.87 0.92
C PRO A 90 -10.17 5.44 -0.56
N TYR A 91 -11.17 4.61 -0.89
CA TYR A 91 -11.47 4.20 -2.26
C TYR A 91 -11.70 5.43 -3.15
#